data_AF-A0A3B0U0E7-F1
#
_entry.id   AF-A0A3B0U0E7-F1
#
_cell.length_a   1.000
_cell.length_b   1.000
_cell.length_c   1.000
_cell.angle_alpha   90.00
_cell.angle_beta   90.00
_cell.angle_gamma   90.00
#
_symmetry.space_group_name_H-M   'P 1'
#
loop_
_entity.id
_entity.type
_entity.pdbx_description
1 polymer ?
#
loop_
_entity_poly.entity_id
_entity_poly.type
_entity_poly.pdbx_seq_one_letter_code
_entity_poly.pdbx_strand_id
1 'polypeptide(L)'
;MKITELNNGREFRVSFEHNGESLAALIPEEFLEDNVGDNTSSKERGLWIEKNFEEIRRTMIAKSDGGFINPSFGAIKLIQAEGET
;
A
#
# COMPACT_ATOMS: atom_id res chain seq x y z
N MET A 1 6.46 1.86 10.04
CA MET A 1 6.04 1.50 8.66
C MET A 1 7.26 1.04 7.88
N LYS A 2 7.09 0.14 6.93
CA LYS A 2 8.13 -0.33 6.02
C LYS A 2 7.55 -0.42 4.62
N ILE A 3 8.18 0.27 3.68
CA ILE A 3 7.85 0.23 2.25
C ILE A 3 8.93 -0.60 1.57
N THR A 4 8.51 -1.62 0.83
CA THR A 4 9.40 -2.51 0.09
C THR A 4 9.06 -2.38 -1.39
N GLU A 5 10.06 -2.01 -2.19
CA GLU A 5 9.94 -1.99 -3.64
C GLU A 5 9.88 -3.43 -4.16
N LEU A 6 8.93 -3.72 -5.04
CA LEU A 6 8.74 -5.00 -5.70
C LEU A 6 8.73 -4.82 -7.22
N ASN A 7 8.99 -5.90 -7.94
CA ASN A 7 8.89 -5.95 -9.40
C ASN A 7 9.62 -4.78 -10.09
N ASN A 8 10.84 -4.48 -9.64
CA ASN A 8 11.70 -3.42 -10.16
C ASN A 8 11.06 -2.01 -10.09
N GLY A 9 10.31 -1.72 -9.04
CA GLY A 9 9.68 -0.41 -8.82
C GLY A 9 8.28 -0.25 -9.40
N ARG A 10 7.71 -1.34 -9.93
CA ARG A 10 6.35 -1.36 -10.46
C ARG A 10 5.33 -1.51 -9.37
N GLU A 11 5.64 -2.31 -8.35
CA GLU A 11 4.74 -2.61 -7.24
C GLU A 11 5.41 -2.26 -5.92
N PHE A 12 4.61 -1.96 -4.90
CA PHE A 12 5.13 -1.64 -3.59
C PHE A 12 4.37 -2.39 -2.52
N ARG A 13 5.11 -2.97 -1.58
CA ARG A 13 4.54 -3.54 -0.37
C ARG A 13 4.70 -2.56 0.77
N VAL A 14 3.58 -2.16 1.37
CA VAL A 14 3.55 -1.31 2.55
C VAL A 14 3.15 -2.15 3.74
N SER A 15 3.95 -2.11 4.80
CA SER A 15 3.69 -2.86 6.04
C SER A 15 3.80 -1.95 7.26
N PHE A 16 2.93 -2.16 8.24
CA PHE A 16 2.87 -1.37 9.46
C PHE A 16 2.18 -2.18 10.56
N GLU A 17 2.48 -1.83 11.81
CA GLU A 17 1.83 -2.43 12.97
C GLU A 17 0.59 -1.61 13.34
N HIS A 18 -0.51 -2.30 13.63
CA HIS A 18 -1.75 -1.72 14.13
C HIS A 18 -2.32 -2.61 15.24
N ASN A 19 -2.52 -2.06 16.44
CA ASN A 19 -3.05 -2.79 17.60
C ASN A 19 -2.31 -4.10 17.94
N GLY A 20 -1.00 -4.17 17.66
CA GLY A 20 -0.18 -5.36 17.88
C GLY A 20 -0.23 -6.38 16.74
N GLU A 21 -1.01 -6.13 15.68
CA GLU A 21 -1.07 -6.93 14.47
C GLU A 21 -0.24 -6.30 13.36
N SER A 22 0.54 -7.12 12.65
CA SER A 22 1.29 -6.67 11.48
C SER A 22 0.39 -6.70 10.25
N LEU A 23 0.01 -5.52 9.76
CA LEU A 23 -0.75 -5.38 8.52
C LEU A 23 0.21 -5.12 7.37
N ALA A 24 -0.06 -5.74 6.23
CA ALA A 24 0.63 -5.45 4.98
C ALA A 24 -0.37 -5.27 3.84
N ALA A 25 0.00 -4.45 2.88
CA ALA A 25 -0.71 -4.32 1.62
C ALA A 25 0.23 -4.27 0.44
N LEU A 26 -0.27 -4.81 -0.67
CA LEU A 26 0.31 -4.68 -1.99
C LEU A 26 -0.36 -3.53 -2.72
N ILE A 27 0.47 -2.61 -3.19
CA ILE A 27 0.10 -1.51 -4.07
C ILE A 27 0.49 -1.92 -5.49
N PRO A 28 -0.49 -2.23 -6.35
CA PRO A 28 -0.22 -2.69 -7.70
C PRO A 28 0.23 -1.55 -8.62
N GLU A 29 0.91 -1.92 -9.70
CA GLU A 29 1.42 -0.99 -10.72
C GLU A 29 0.30 -0.12 -11.30
N GLU A 30 -0.80 -0.73 -11.75
CA GLU A 30 -1.96 -0.05 -12.35
C GLU A 30 -2.49 1.12 -11.49
N PHE A 31 -2.46 0.95 -10.17
CA PHE A 31 -2.90 1.98 -9.23
C PHE A 31 -1.91 3.14 -9.14
N LEU A 32 -0.62 2.85 -9.18
CA LEU A 32 0.44 3.87 -9.18
C LEU A 32 0.48 4.60 -10.52
N GLU A 33 0.19 3.92 -11.62
CA GLU A 33 0.08 4.53 -12.94
C GLU A 33 -1.08 5.52 -13.01
N ASP A 34 -2.24 5.17 -12.45
CA ASP A 34 -3.41 6.05 -12.39
C ASP A 34 -3.19 7.28 -11.47
N ASN A 35 -2.46 7.11 -10.36
CA ASN A 35 -2.26 8.16 -9.36
C ASN A 35 -0.99 9.01 -9.55
N VAL A 36 0.07 8.43 -10.07
CA VAL A 36 1.41 9.07 -10.19
C VAL A 36 1.88 9.17 -11.63
N GLY A 37 1.34 8.36 -12.55
CA GLY A 37 1.69 8.34 -13.96
C GLY A 37 2.58 7.16 -14.38
N ASP A 38 2.36 6.69 -15.60
CA ASP A 38 3.05 5.56 -16.25
C ASP A 38 4.58 5.74 -16.31
N ASN A 39 5.07 6.94 -16.67
CA ASN A 39 6.51 7.24 -16.81
C ASN A 39 7.23 7.69 -15.53
N THR A 40 6.58 7.56 -14.37
CA THR A 40 7.13 8.06 -13.11
C THR A 40 8.14 7.08 -12.50
N SER A 41 9.27 7.60 -12.00
CA SER A 41 10.33 6.77 -11.41
C SER A 41 9.86 6.04 -10.15
N SER A 42 10.43 4.87 -9.85
CA SER A 42 10.08 4.10 -8.65
C SER A 42 10.27 4.89 -7.35
N LYS A 43 11.30 5.74 -7.28
CA LYS A 43 11.53 6.66 -6.15
C LYS A 43 10.39 7.65 -5.96
N GLU A 44 9.83 8.18 -7.05
CA GLU A 44 8.70 9.12 -7.00
C GLU A 44 7.40 8.41 -6.62
N ARG A 45 7.18 7.19 -7.14
CA ARG A 45 6.08 6.32 -6.69
C ARG A 45 6.18 6.02 -5.19
N GLY A 46 7.38 5.71 -4.69
CA GLY A 46 7.65 5.53 -3.26
C GLY A 46 7.34 6.78 -2.43
N LEU A 47 7.80 7.96 -2.87
CA LEU A 47 7.49 9.24 -2.21
C LEU A 47 5.99 9.54 -2.19
N TRP A 48 5.27 9.20 -3.26
CA TRP A 48 3.81 9.35 -3.32
C TRP A 48 3.13 8.44 -2.29
N ILE A 49 3.60 7.19 -2.15
CA ILE A 49 3.11 6.25 -1.14
C ILE A 49 3.37 6.80 0.27
N GLU A 50 4.55 7.34 0.54
CA GLU A 50 4.87 7.95 1.84
C GLU A 50 3.96 9.15 2.14
N LYS A 51 3.72 10.01 1.15
CA LYS A 51 2.82 11.17 1.29
C LYS A 51 1.36 10.77 1.50
N ASN A 52 0.91 9.69 0.87
CA ASN A 52 -0.46 9.18 0.98
C ASN A 52 -0.59 8.04 1.99
N PHE A 53 0.44 7.80 2.81
CA PHE A 53 0.50 6.66 3.72
C PHE A 53 -0.67 6.65 4.71
N GLU A 54 -1.11 7.81 5.20
CA GLU A 54 -2.25 7.89 6.12
C GLU A 54 -3.55 7.34 5.50
N GLU A 55 -3.79 7.63 4.23
CA GLU A 55 -5.00 7.16 3.53
C GLU A 55 -4.90 5.68 3.17
N ILE A 56 -3.70 5.24 2.76
CA ILE A 56 -3.38 3.83 2.55
C ILE A 56 -3.60 3.07 3.87
N ARG A 57 -3.12 3.61 4.99
CA ARG A 57 -3.31 3.06 6.34
C ARG A 57 -4.78 2.95 6.71
N ARG A 58 -5.57 4.02 6.53
CA ARG A 58 -7.02 3.99 6.79
C ARG A 58 -7.71 2.93 5.93
N THR A 59 -7.36 2.84 4.65
CA THR A 59 -7.90 1.83 3.74
C THR A 59 -7.56 0.41 4.17
N MET A 60 -6.33 0.16 4.62
CA MET A 60 -5.90 -1.14 5.13
C MET A 60 -6.64 -1.52 6.42
N ILE A 61 -6.76 -0.59 7.37
CA ILE A 61 -7.52 -0.80 8.60
C ILE A 61 -9.00 -1.05 8.27
N ALA A 62 -9.59 -0.27 7.36
CA ALA A 62 -10.97 -0.48 6.91
C ALA A 62 -11.17 -1.84 6.23
N LYS A 63 -10.20 -2.31 5.42
CA LYS A 63 -10.24 -3.68 4.85
C LYS A 63 -10.11 -4.78 5.90
N SER A 64 -9.40 -4.52 7.00
CA SER A 64 -9.22 -5.46 8.12
C SER A 64 -10.45 -5.52 9.04
N ASP A 65 -10.94 -4.36 9.49
CA ASP A 65 -12.04 -4.21 10.46
C ASP A 65 -13.44 -4.12 9.82
N GLY A 66 -13.54 -4.08 8.49
CA GLY A 66 -14.81 -3.93 7.77
C GLY A 66 -15.36 -2.49 7.74
N GLY A 67 -14.48 -1.50 7.78
CA GLY A 67 -14.81 -0.07 7.71
C GLY A 67 -15.05 0.46 6.29
N PHE A 68 -15.29 1.78 6.19
CA PHE A 68 -15.45 2.46 4.90
C PHE A 68 -14.10 2.56 4.18
N ILE A 69 -14.06 2.08 2.94
CA ILE A 69 -12.87 2.12 2.08
C ILE A 69 -13.05 3.23 1.05
N ASN A 70 -12.04 4.08 0.91
CA ASN A 70 -12.01 5.05 -0.18
C ASN A 70 -11.89 4.30 -1.52
N PRO A 71 -12.85 4.43 -2.45
CA PRO A 71 -12.84 3.69 -3.71
C PRO A 71 -11.60 3.98 -4.55
N SER A 72 -11.00 5.17 -4.45
CA SER A 72 -9.73 5.47 -5.11
C SER A 72 -8.64 4.49 -4.68
N PHE A 73 -8.56 4.16 -3.40
CA PHE A 73 -7.59 3.21 -2.83
C PHE A 73 -8.11 1.76 -2.84
N GLY A 74 -9.24 1.49 -3.49
CA GLY A 74 -9.88 0.18 -3.53
C GLY A 74 -9.01 -0.91 -4.16
N ALA A 75 -8.14 -0.51 -5.10
CA ALA A 75 -7.17 -1.37 -5.79
C ALA A 75 -6.07 -1.94 -4.86
N ILE A 76 -5.85 -1.32 -3.70
CA ILE A 76 -4.89 -1.81 -2.71
C ILE A 76 -5.37 -3.15 -2.15
N LYS A 77 -4.48 -4.15 -2.17
CA LYS A 77 -4.76 -5.51 -1.72
C LYS A 77 -4.13 -5.73 -0.36
N LEU A 78 -4.95 -6.07 0.64
CA LEU A 78 -4.44 -6.52 1.94
C LEU A 78 -3.73 -7.86 1.73
N ILE A 79 -2.52 -8.00 2.24
CA ILE A 79 -1.74 -9.24 2.21
C ILE A 79 -1.28 -9.57 3.63
N GLN A 80 -0.98 -10.84 3.92
CA GLN A 80 -0.37 -11.18 5.20
C GLN A 80 0.99 -10.50 5.31
N ALA A 81 1.25 -9.85 6.46
CA ALA A 81 2.60 -9.47 6.79
C ALA A 81 3.39 -10.76 7.02
N GLU A 82 4.30 -11.10 6.11
CA GLU A 82 5.20 -12.24 6.27
C GLU A 82 5.72 -12.33 7.71
N GLY A 83 5.24 -13.35 8.43
CA GLY A 83 5.44 -13.43 9.86
C GLY A 83 4.61 -14.50 10.57
N GLU A 84 4.23 -15.61 9.92
CA GLU A 84 3.83 -16.85 10.63
C GLU A 84 4.29 -18.08 9.80
N THR A 85 5.38 -18.71 10.25
CA THR A 85 5.67 -20.14 10.03
C THR A 85 5.72 -20.81 11.38
#